data_AF-A0A0T5ZUV8-F1
#
_entry.id   AF-A0A0T5ZUV8-F1
#
_cell.length_a   1.000
_cell.length_b   1.000
_cell.length_c   1.000
_cell.angle_alpha   90.00
_cell.angle_beta   90.00
_cell.angle_gamma   90.00
#
_symmetry.space_group_name_H-M   'P 1'
#
loop_
_entity.id
_entity.type
_entity.pdbx_description
1 polymer ?
#
loop_
_entity_poly.entity_id
_entity_poly.type
_entity_poly.pdbx_seq_one_letter_code
_entity_poly.pdbx_strand_id
1 'polypeptide(L)'
;MTTDITGFYENINLKELRKRIIDYFDGDKEEEKLVDVLFFLLIKWSNERISEYGLPQGPPASSFLADIFLDYVDRRMEKYKGYFRFMDDIRIFCKQEIEAKIGLKDLAIALRDLKLNINAKKTDILRDKQIEERLFDPQKSLLNLIEINIKSHDRKMIKNIIPALVKLIEDAFLNDAFEKTHLNFALYRLSVLHNSGFNFNKARIIKSIEQNFVSKPHHTGLFCNSLSMFSKDKNIPRFLISFLKSKDNIYEWQELKVLQTLLRFNFKANQPEINFFLDSARNSNKHYAIRAFYFLLAGKYGSNRDRNLIVDSYSILTGIYTKMATIVATQELGSAARKDFYSQVKQTENNKDISQFIDYVKSLSKPLYFLTVERPKIETYEEFEKLY
;
A
#
# COMPACT_ATOMS: atom_id res chain seq x y z
N MET A 1 28.18 -3.30 -10.29
CA MET A 1 27.73 -3.68 -8.93
C MET A 1 26.38 -3.03 -8.68
N THR A 2 25.46 -3.77 -8.07
CA THR A 2 24.16 -3.27 -7.60
C THR A 2 24.02 -3.63 -6.13
N THR A 3 23.41 -2.74 -5.36
CA THR A 3 23.19 -2.96 -3.94
C THR A 3 22.03 -2.12 -3.43
N ASP A 4 21.49 -2.53 -2.28
CA ASP A 4 20.44 -1.85 -1.54
C ASP A 4 20.90 -1.60 -0.10
N ILE A 5 20.26 -0.68 0.63
CA ILE A 5 20.54 -0.42 2.04
C ILE A 5 19.52 -1.19 2.90
N THR A 6 20.01 -1.90 3.92
CA THR A 6 19.13 -2.70 4.78
C THR A 6 18.23 -1.80 5.63
N GLY A 7 16.92 -1.90 5.42
CA GLY A 7 15.92 -1.19 6.24
C GLY A 7 16.16 0.31 6.30
N PHE A 8 16.53 0.93 5.18
CA PHE A 8 17.09 2.29 5.12
C PHE A 8 16.31 3.29 5.97
N TYR A 9 15.02 3.50 5.65
CA TYR A 9 14.18 4.45 6.36
C TYR A 9 14.03 4.16 7.85
N GLU A 10 14.16 2.91 8.30
CA GLU A 10 14.05 2.53 9.71
C GLU A 10 15.36 2.80 10.47
N ASN A 11 16.49 2.85 9.77
CA ASN A 11 17.83 3.00 10.33
C ASN A 11 18.39 4.43 10.25
N ILE A 12 17.65 5.39 9.71
CA ILE A 12 18.06 6.80 9.69
C ILE A 12 18.11 7.34 11.12
N ASN A 13 19.29 7.77 11.57
CA ASN A 13 19.45 8.39 12.87
C ASN A 13 18.95 9.84 12.84
N LEU A 14 17.91 10.16 13.62
CA LEU A 14 17.28 11.48 13.58
C LEU A 14 18.20 12.59 14.13
N LYS A 15 19.09 12.30 15.09
CA LYS A 15 20.05 13.30 15.60
C LYS A 15 21.06 13.70 14.53
N GLU A 16 21.59 12.70 13.81
CA GLU A 16 22.53 12.93 12.71
C GLU A 16 21.86 13.65 11.54
N LEU A 17 20.64 13.26 11.18
CA LEU A 17 19.87 13.98 10.17
C LEU A 17 19.62 15.44 10.57
N ARG A 18 19.24 15.70 11.83
CA ARG A 18 19.03 17.07 12.35
C ARG A 18 20.28 17.91 12.19
N LYS A 19 21.43 17.38 12.60
CA LYS A 19 22.72 18.06 12.46
C LYS A 19 22.99 18.46 11.00
N ARG A 20 22.81 17.52 10.08
CA ARG A 20 23.03 17.75 8.64
C ARG A 20 22.12 18.82 8.07
N ILE A 21 20.86 18.85 8.48
CA ILE A 21 19.91 19.88 8.04
C ILE A 21 20.34 21.26 8.56
N ILE A 22 20.78 21.34 9.82
CA ILE A 22 21.27 22.61 10.40
C ILE A 22 22.53 23.10 9.70
N ASP A 23 23.42 22.20 9.28
CA ASP A 23 24.63 22.56 8.53
C ASP A 23 24.33 23.28 7.20
N TYR A 24 23.09 23.21 6.66
CA TYR A 24 22.66 23.96 5.47
C TYR A 24 22.17 25.39 5.75
N PHE A 25 21.88 25.73 7.01
CA PHE A 25 21.23 27.00 7.39
C PHE A 25 22.19 28.05 7.95
N ASP A 26 23.52 27.79 7.93
CA ASP A 26 24.59 28.74 8.31
C ASP A 26 24.36 29.50 9.65
N GLY A 27 23.60 28.92 10.59
CA GLY A 27 23.30 29.49 11.91
C GLY A 27 22.09 30.43 11.98
N ASP A 28 21.15 30.38 11.03
CA ASP A 28 19.86 31.07 11.14
C ASP A 28 19.00 30.46 12.28
N LYS A 29 18.78 31.27 13.33
CA LYS A 29 18.04 30.86 14.54
C LYS A 29 16.54 30.65 14.32
N GLU A 30 15.92 31.30 13.34
CA GLU A 30 14.50 31.07 13.05
C GLU A 30 14.31 29.75 12.30
N GLU A 31 15.22 29.43 11.38
CA GLU A 31 15.20 28.14 10.68
C GLU A 31 15.49 26.96 11.63
N GLU A 32 16.43 27.13 12.57
CA GLU A 32 16.68 26.13 13.62
C GLU A 32 15.43 25.79 14.46
N LYS A 33 14.57 26.78 14.76
CA LYS A 33 13.30 26.54 15.47
C LYS A 33 12.34 25.69 14.65
N LEU A 34 12.27 25.91 13.33
CA LEU A 34 11.43 25.10 12.43
C LEU A 34 11.93 23.66 12.37
N VAL A 35 13.25 23.48 12.33
CA VAL A 35 13.89 22.17 12.43
C VAL A 35 13.52 21.49 13.76
N ASP A 36 13.55 22.20 14.88
CA ASP A 36 13.17 21.63 16.17
C ASP A 36 11.72 21.14 16.22
N VAL A 37 10.79 21.91 15.65
CA VAL A 37 9.38 21.47 15.53
C VAL A 37 9.27 20.23 14.66
N LEU A 38 9.95 20.19 13.52
CA LEU A 38 9.97 19.02 12.63
C LEU A 38 10.48 17.78 13.36
N PHE A 39 11.61 17.88 14.07
CA PHE A 39 12.20 16.75 14.77
C PHE A 39 11.38 16.30 15.97
N PHE A 40 10.70 17.22 16.66
CA PHE A 40 9.72 16.85 17.69
C PHE A 40 8.62 15.94 17.11
N LEU A 41 8.08 16.30 15.94
CA LEU A 41 7.04 15.50 15.26
C LEU A 41 7.59 14.15 14.76
N LEU A 42 8.75 14.15 14.10
CA LEU A 42 9.38 12.92 13.58
C LEU A 42 9.68 11.92 14.70
N ILE A 43 10.17 12.38 15.85
CA ILE A 43 10.38 11.55 17.04
C ILE A 43 9.05 10.96 17.51
N LYS A 44 7.99 11.78 17.62
CA LYS A 44 6.67 11.30 18.03
C LYS A 44 6.11 10.22 17.09
N TRP A 45 6.31 10.34 15.79
CA TRP A 45 5.82 9.38 14.81
C TRP A 45 6.68 8.11 14.69
N SER A 46 7.96 8.17 15.04
CA SER A 46 8.90 7.03 14.98
C SER A 46 8.99 6.22 16.29
N ASN A 47 8.54 6.80 17.40
CA ASN A 47 8.67 6.24 18.75
C ASN A 47 7.98 4.87 18.98
N GLU A 48 7.13 4.39 18.07
CA GLU A 48 6.49 3.07 18.20
C GLU A 48 7.47 1.90 18.02
N ARG A 49 8.64 2.12 17.41
CA ARG A 49 9.64 1.06 17.17
C ARG A 49 10.95 1.29 17.92
N ILE A 50 11.70 2.31 17.51
CA ILE A 50 13.02 2.64 18.08
C ILE A 50 13.07 4.16 18.23
N SER A 51 13.15 4.61 19.48
CA SER A 51 13.28 6.04 19.78
C SER A 51 14.49 6.63 19.07
N GLU A 52 14.33 7.83 18.49
CA GLU A 52 15.37 8.59 17.78
C GLU A 52 15.83 8.02 16.42
N TYR A 53 15.19 6.96 15.93
CA TYR A 53 15.50 6.37 14.62
C TYR A 53 14.26 6.30 13.75
N GLY A 54 14.50 6.57 12.47
CA GLY A 54 13.60 6.25 11.39
C GLY A 54 12.74 7.42 10.92
N LEU A 55 12.40 7.37 9.64
CA LEU A 55 11.46 8.28 8.99
C LEU A 55 10.20 7.52 8.57
N PRO A 56 9.01 8.15 8.62
CA PRO A 56 7.80 7.57 8.05
C PRO A 56 7.99 7.24 6.56
N GLN A 57 7.69 6.01 6.16
CA GLN A 57 7.79 5.58 4.76
C GLN A 57 6.54 6.01 3.97
N GLY A 58 6.73 6.55 2.77
CA GLY A 58 5.64 6.93 1.86
C GLY A 58 5.51 8.44 1.61
N PRO A 59 5.51 9.32 2.64
CA PRO A 59 5.46 10.76 2.41
C PRO A 59 6.63 11.27 1.55
N PRO A 60 6.39 12.13 0.54
CA PRO A 60 7.46 12.72 -0.29
C PRO A 60 8.51 13.46 0.53
N ALA A 61 8.07 14.16 1.59
CA ALA A 61 8.97 14.87 2.52
C ALA A 61 9.99 13.94 3.18
N SER A 62 9.61 12.72 3.56
CA SER A 62 10.55 11.74 4.12
C SER A 62 11.60 11.30 3.11
N SER A 63 11.24 11.23 1.82
CA SER A 63 12.19 10.88 0.76
C SER A 63 13.25 11.97 0.57
N PHE A 64 12.81 13.23 0.55
CA PHE A 64 13.72 14.38 0.50
C PHE A 64 14.67 14.42 1.71
N LEU A 65 14.15 14.20 2.93
CA LEU A 65 14.98 14.13 4.13
C LEU A 65 15.98 12.96 4.08
N ALA A 66 15.59 11.83 3.50
CA ALA A 66 16.45 10.69 3.32
C ALA A 66 17.58 10.96 2.30
N ASP A 67 17.31 11.74 1.25
CA ASP A 67 18.34 12.19 0.31
C ASP A 67 19.35 13.13 0.97
N ILE A 68 18.91 14.08 1.81
CA ILE A 68 19.80 14.91 2.63
C ILE A 68 20.71 14.05 3.52
N PHE A 69 20.18 12.96 4.08
CA PHE A 69 20.96 12.05 4.91
C PHE A 69 22.08 11.36 4.12
N LEU A 70 21.79 10.92 2.89
CA LEU A 70 22.72 10.18 2.04
C LEU A 70 23.65 11.07 1.20
N ASP A 71 23.45 12.39 1.16
CA ASP A 71 24.37 13.34 0.51
C ASP A 71 25.82 13.15 0.98
N TYR A 72 26.03 12.81 2.25
CA TYR A 72 27.36 12.45 2.78
C TYR A 72 28.01 11.26 2.07
N VAL A 73 27.22 10.23 1.81
CA VAL A 73 27.70 9.03 1.10
C VAL A 73 27.97 9.42 -0.35
N ASP A 74 27.07 10.16 -0.98
CA ASP A 74 27.19 10.59 -2.37
C ASP A 74 28.50 11.36 -2.60
N ARG A 75 28.79 12.38 -1.77
CA ARG A 75 30.05 13.15 -1.84
C ARG A 75 31.31 12.28 -1.75
N ARG A 76 31.29 11.22 -0.93
CA ARG A 76 32.43 10.28 -0.82
C ARG A 76 32.55 9.37 -2.05
N MET A 77 31.45 9.14 -2.75
CA MET A 77 31.36 8.26 -3.90
C MET A 77 31.51 8.99 -5.25
N GLU A 78 31.47 10.33 -5.28
CA GLU A 78 31.65 11.18 -6.48
C GLU A 78 32.90 10.83 -7.32
N LYS A 79 33.95 10.29 -6.68
CA LYS A 79 35.16 9.82 -7.37
C LYS A 79 34.90 8.69 -8.37
N TYR A 80 33.77 7.99 -8.27
CA TYR A 80 33.35 6.94 -9.19
C TYR A 80 32.36 7.50 -10.22
N LYS A 81 32.83 7.75 -11.45
CA LYS A 81 31.98 8.27 -12.55
C LYS A 81 30.75 7.42 -12.87
N GLY A 82 30.81 6.11 -12.56
CA GLY A 82 29.70 5.18 -12.75
C GLY A 82 28.81 4.99 -11.53
N TYR A 83 28.91 5.86 -10.52
CA TYR A 83 28.04 5.84 -9.34
C TYR A 83 26.68 6.47 -9.64
N PHE A 84 25.62 5.71 -9.39
CA PHE A 84 24.24 6.17 -9.49
C PHE A 84 23.47 5.70 -8.26
N ARG A 85 22.66 6.59 -7.68
CA ARG A 85 21.79 6.29 -6.56
C ARG A 85 20.37 6.74 -6.87
N PHE A 86 19.40 5.89 -6.54
CA PHE A 86 17.99 6.24 -6.49
C PHE A 86 17.43 5.76 -5.16
N MET A 87 17.17 6.69 -4.23
CA MET A 87 16.84 6.37 -2.84
C MET A 87 17.91 5.47 -2.20
N ASP A 88 17.57 4.23 -1.84
CA ASP A 88 18.45 3.21 -1.27
C ASP A 88 19.08 2.25 -2.31
N ASP A 89 18.59 2.24 -3.56
CA ASP A 89 19.21 1.47 -4.65
C ASP A 89 20.46 2.21 -5.17
N ILE A 90 21.61 1.56 -5.04
CA ILE A 90 22.91 2.09 -5.44
C ILE A 90 23.54 1.17 -6.48
N ARG A 91 24.07 1.78 -7.53
CA ARG A 91 24.75 1.10 -8.64
C ARG A 91 26.10 1.74 -8.89
N ILE A 92 27.11 0.91 -9.11
CA ILE A 92 28.44 1.34 -9.52
C ILE A 92 28.85 0.55 -10.76
N PHE A 93 28.98 1.26 -11.87
CA PHE A 93 29.50 0.73 -13.13
C PHE A 93 31.01 0.94 -13.20
N CYS A 94 31.73 -0.16 -13.44
CA CYS A 94 33.18 -0.20 -13.49
C CYS A 94 33.63 -0.99 -14.72
N LYS A 95 34.88 -0.79 -15.16
CA LYS A 95 35.42 -1.55 -16.30
C LYS A 95 35.89 -2.94 -15.89
N GLN A 96 36.35 -3.07 -14.65
CA GLN A 96 36.88 -4.32 -14.11
C GLN A 96 36.16 -4.71 -12.81
N GLU A 97 36.08 -6.02 -12.55
CA GLU A 97 35.48 -6.54 -11.32
C GLU A 97 36.19 -6.04 -10.06
N ILE A 98 37.53 -5.92 -10.11
CA ILE A 98 38.31 -5.44 -8.96
C ILE A 98 37.95 -4.00 -8.58
N GLU A 99 37.70 -3.14 -9.57
CA GLU A 99 37.24 -1.77 -9.35
C GLU A 99 35.86 -1.77 -8.68
N ALA A 100 34.96 -2.66 -9.09
CA ALA A 100 33.64 -2.81 -8.47
C ALA A 100 33.73 -3.28 -7.01
N LYS A 101 34.66 -4.21 -6.69
CA LYS A 101 34.93 -4.65 -5.31
C LYS A 101 35.47 -3.52 -4.44
N ILE A 102 36.39 -2.71 -4.98
CA ILE A 102 36.92 -1.54 -4.29
C ILE A 102 35.82 -0.51 -4.05
N GLY A 103 34.99 -0.22 -5.07
CA GLY A 103 33.83 0.68 -4.94
C GLY A 103 32.83 0.20 -3.90
N LEU A 104 32.54 -1.11 -3.85
CA LEU A 104 31.68 -1.71 -2.82
C LEU A 104 32.27 -1.56 -1.41
N LYS A 105 33.58 -1.79 -1.24
CA LYS A 105 34.28 -1.59 0.03
C LYS A 105 34.18 -0.14 0.51
N ASP A 106 34.44 0.81 -0.38
CA ASP A 106 34.41 2.24 -0.06
C ASP A 106 32.99 2.70 0.28
N LEU A 107 31.99 2.23 -0.46
CA LEU A 107 30.58 2.47 -0.17
C LEU A 107 30.19 1.92 1.21
N ALA A 108 30.61 0.70 1.53
CA ALA A 108 30.34 0.08 2.83
C ALA A 108 30.95 0.88 3.99
N ILE A 109 32.14 1.45 3.80
CA ILE A 109 32.78 2.34 4.79
C ILE A 109 31.97 3.62 4.95
N ALA A 110 31.61 4.28 3.85
CA ALA A 110 30.83 5.53 3.88
C ALA A 110 29.46 5.34 4.54
N LEU A 111 28.77 4.23 4.27
CA LEU A 111 27.50 3.89 4.92
C LEU A 111 27.68 3.61 6.42
N ARG A 112 28.78 2.95 6.82
CA ARG A 112 29.06 2.63 8.22
C ARG A 112 29.29 3.87 9.07
N ASP A 113 29.86 4.93 8.49
CA ASP A 113 30.01 6.23 9.16
C ASP A 113 28.63 6.83 9.54
N LEU A 114 27.57 6.48 8.79
CA LEU A 114 26.16 6.80 9.10
C LEU A 114 25.43 5.71 9.90
N LYS A 115 26.15 4.66 10.35
CA LYS A 115 25.59 3.45 10.98
C LYS A 115 24.59 2.70 10.10
N LEU A 116 24.67 2.88 8.78
CA LEU A 116 23.89 2.13 7.80
C LEU A 116 24.65 0.88 7.34
N ASN A 117 23.91 -0.12 6.87
CA ASN A 117 24.47 -1.37 6.39
C ASN A 117 23.94 -1.73 5.00
N ILE A 118 24.83 -2.24 4.17
CA ILE A 118 24.49 -2.82 2.88
C ILE A 118 23.64 -4.09 3.07
N ASN A 119 22.65 -4.29 2.21
CA ASN A 119 21.86 -5.52 2.14
C ASN A 119 22.59 -6.59 1.34
N ALA A 120 23.42 -7.40 2.02
CA ALA A 120 24.24 -8.43 1.39
C ALA A 120 23.47 -9.40 0.47
N LYS A 121 22.18 -9.67 0.75
CA LYS A 121 21.34 -10.55 -0.10
C LYS A 121 20.91 -9.91 -1.42
N LYS A 122 20.94 -8.58 -1.50
CA LYS A 122 20.60 -7.79 -2.69
C LYS A 122 21.83 -7.13 -3.31
N THR A 123 23.03 -7.51 -2.85
CA THR A 123 24.30 -6.97 -3.34
C THR A 123 24.94 -7.95 -4.29
N ASP A 124 25.10 -7.53 -5.55
CA ASP A 124 25.67 -8.37 -6.59
C ASP A 124 26.76 -7.65 -7.39
N ILE A 125 27.82 -8.38 -7.71
CA ILE A 125 28.82 -7.98 -8.71
C ILE A 125 28.53 -8.76 -9.99
N LEU A 126 27.80 -8.11 -10.89
CA LEU A 126 27.35 -8.66 -12.17
C LEU A 126 28.40 -8.45 -13.26
N ARG A 127 28.44 -9.37 -14.24
CA ARG A 127 29.29 -9.26 -15.45
C ARG A 127 28.48 -9.60 -16.71
N ASP A 128 28.90 -9.02 -17.83
CA ASP A 128 28.40 -9.36 -19.17
C ASP A 128 26.86 -9.43 -19.23
N LYS A 129 26.32 -10.56 -19.68
CA LYS A 129 24.88 -10.81 -19.83
C LYS A 129 24.07 -10.66 -18.54
N GLN A 130 24.68 -10.86 -17.37
CA GLN A 130 23.99 -10.69 -16.09
C GLN A 130 23.58 -9.23 -15.84
N ILE A 131 24.35 -8.28 -16.39
CA ILE A 131 24.01 -6.85 -16.36
C ILE A 131 22.74 -6.64 -17.17
N GLU A 132 22.66 -7.21 -18.37
CA GLU A 132 21.51 -7.06 -19.26
C GLU A 132 20.26 -7.69 -18.65
N GLU A 133 20.34 -8.93 -18.16
CA GLU A 133 19.20 -9.65 -17.57
C GLU A 133 18.65 -8.94 -16.31
N ARG A 134 19.49 -8.17 -15.61
CA ARG A 134 19.08 -7.41 -14.41
C ARG A 134 18.50 -6.04 -14.74
N LEU A 135 19.03 -5.36 -15.77
CA LEU A 135 18.70 -3.96 -16.07
C LEU A 135 17.67 -3.81 -17.18
N PHE A 136 17.66 -4.71 -18.15
CA PHE A 136 16.84 -4.61 -19.34
C PHE A 136 15.72 -5.63 -19.29
N ASP A 137 14.51 -5.10 -19.12
CA ASP A 137 13.28 -5.87 -19.22
C ASP A 137 13.13 -6.43 -20.65
N PRO A 138 13.12 -7.76 -20.85
CA PRO A 138 12.99 -8.37 -22.17
C PRO A 138 11.62 -8.10 -22.82
N GLN A 139 10.60 -7.76 -22.02
CA GLN A 139 9.27 -7.41 -22.48
C GLN A 139 9.12 -5.91 -22.76
N LYS A 140 10.16 -5.08 -22.58
CA LYS A 140 10.06 -3.62 -22.72
C LYS A 140 9.44 -3.18 -24.05
N SER A 141 9.84 -3.82 -25.15
CA SER A 141 9.28 -3.54 -26.49
C SER A 141 7.79 -3.88 -26.58
N LEU A 142 7.35 -4.97 -25.95
CA LEU A 142 5.93 -5.33 -25.85
C LEU A 142 5.15 -4.31 -25.00
N LEU A 143 5.71 -3.89 -23.86
CA LEU A 143 5.09 -2.86 -23.00
C LEU A 143 4.89 -1.54 -23.78
N ASN A 144 5.92 -1.11 -24.52
CA ASN A 144 5.85 0.09 -25.35
C ASN A 144 4.81 -0.04 -26.47
N LEU A 145 4.72 -1.21 -27.11
CA LEU A 145 3.71 -1.46 -28.15
C LEU A 145 2.30 -1.39 -27.55
N ILE A 146 2.08 -1.99 -26.38
CA ILE A 146 0.80 -1.93 -25.66
C ILE A 146 0.41 -0.46 -25.39
N GLU A 147 1.35 0.34 -24.87
CA GLU A 147 1.13 1.78 -24.63
C GLU A 147 0.71 2.52 -25.89
N ILE A 148 1.43 2.35 -27.00
CA ILE A 148 1.11 2.99 -28.27
C ILE A 148 -0.31 2.61 -28.73
N ASN A 149 -0.68 1.34 -28.60
CA ASN A 149 -2.00 0.87 -29.01
C ASN A 149 -3.10 1.44 -28.09
N ILE A 150 -2.89 1.54 -26.78
CA ILE A 150 -3.85 2.18 -25.86
C ILE A 150 -4.03 3.66 -26.22
N LYS A 151 -2.93 4.39 -26.43
CA LYS A 151 -2.92 5.82 -26.77
C LYS A 151 -3.47 6.13 -28.16
N SER A 152 -3.51 5.15 -29.06
CA SER A 152 -4.14 5.32 -30.38
C SER A 152 -5.66 5.58 -30.29
N HIS A 153 -6.30 5.22 -29.17
CA HIS A 153 -7.76 5.20 -29.00
C HIS A 153 -8.51 4.33 -30.04
N ASP A 154 -7.79 3.57 -30.88
CA ASP A 154 -8.38 2.66 -31.86
C ASP A 154 -8.84 1.37 -31.17
N ARG A 155 -10.16 1.16 -31.12
CA ARG A 155 -10.76 0.00 -30.45
C ARG A 155 -10.28 -1.35 -30.98
N LYS A 156 -9.96 -1.46 -32.28
CA LYS A 156 -9.52 -2.73 -32.88
C LYS A 156 -8.07 -3.03 -32.46
N MET A 157 -7.19 -2.04 -32.52
CA MET A 157 -5.82 -2.12 -32.03
C MET A 157 -5.77 -2.48 -30.55
N ILE A 158 -6.58 -1.81 -29.73
CA ILE A 158 -6.65 -2.07 -28.29
C ILE A 158 -7.19 -3.48 -27.99
N LYS A 159 -8.18 -3.95 -28.75
CA LYS A 159 -8.69 -5.31 -28.58
C LYS A 159 -7.61 -6.36 -28.86
N ASN A 160 -6.71 -6.11 -29.81
CA ASN A 160 -5.66 -7.04 -30.21
C ASN A 160 -4.56 -7.22 -29.16
N ILE A 161 -4.35 -6.25 -28.26
CA ILE A 161 -3.34 -6.34 -27.20
C ILE A 161 -3.83 -7.07 -25.94
N ILE A 162 -5.14 -7.26 -25.76
CA ILE A 162 -5.72 -7.91 -24.58
C ILE A 162 -5.11 -9.30 -24.31
N PRO A 163 -4.96 -10.19 -25.32
CA PRO A 163 -4.33 -11.49 -25.09
C PRO A 163 -2.89 -11.38 -24.59
N ALA A 164 -2.14 -10.39 -25.06
CA ALA A 164 -0.77 -10.15 -24.62
C ALA A 164 -0.72 -9.69 -23.15
N LEU A 165 -1.65 -8.81 -22.73
CA LEU A 165 -1.78 -8.41 -21.33
C LEU A 165 -2.10 -9.60 -20.40
N VAL A 166 -3.01 -10.49 -20.83
CA VAL A 166 -3.35 -11.69 -20.05
C VAL A 166 -2.16 -12.64 -19.97
N LYS A 167 -1.46 -12.87 -21.09
CA LYS A 167 -0.26 -13.71 -21.12
C LYS A 167 0.86 -13.13 -20.23
N LEU A 168 1.05 -11.82 -20.25
CA LEU A 168 2.05 -11.15 -19.42
C LEU A 168 1.82 -11.40 -17.91
N ILE A 169 0.57 -11.49 -17.46
CA ILE A 169 0.23 -11.85 -16.07
C ILE A 169 0.62 -13.30 -15.76
N GLU A 170 0.34 -14.22 -16.67
CA GLU A 170 0.64 -15.64 -16.47
C GLU A 170 2.15 -15.89 -16.46
N ASP A 171 2.87 -15.30 -17.41
CA ASP A 171 4.32 -15.39 -17.50
C ASP A 171 4.99 -14.79 -16.26
N ALA A 172 4.44 -13.68 -15.72
CA ALA A 172 4.93 -13.05 -14.50
C ALA A 172 4.92 -13.99 -13.28
N PHE A 173 4.00 -14.95 -13.22
CA PHE A 173 3.93 -15.92 -12.11
C PHE A 173 4.86 -17.13 -12.26
N LEU A 174 5.48 -17.35 -13.43
CA LEU A 174 6.23 -18.58 -13.72
C LEU A 174 7.72 -18.55 -13.34
N ASN A 175 8.35 -17.37 -13.29
CA ASN A 175 9.70 -17.06 -12.75
C ASN A 175 10.23 -15.78 -13.42
N ASP A 176 9.56 -14.66 -13.18
CA ASP A 176 9.85 -13.40 -13.86
C ASP A 176 10.65 -12.44 -12.96
N ALA A 177 11.84 -12.05 -13.40
CA ALA A 177 12.69 -11.08 -12.70
C ALA A 177 12.02 -9.70 -12.57
N PHE A 178 11.04 -9.40 -13.43
CA PHE A 178 10.27 -8.17 -13.46
C PHE A 178 8.80 -8.39 -13.06
N GLU A 179 8.49 -9.48 -12.32
CA GLU A 179 7.14 -9.89 -11.92
C GLU A 179 6.30 -8.71 -11.40
N LYS A 180 6.84 -7.92 -10.46
CA LYS A 180 6.16 -6.76 -9.90
C LYS A 180 5.81 -5.72 -10.97
N THR A 181 6.74 -5.43 -11.88
CA THR A 181 6.54 -4.45 -12.96
C THR A 181 5.47 -4.95 -13.93
N HIS A 182 5.59 -6.20 -14.38
CA HIS A 182 4.67 -6.79 -15.36
C HIS A 182 3.26 -6.97 -14.81
N LEU A 183 3.11 -7.43 -13.57
CA LEU A 183 1.79 -7.55 -12.92
C LEU A 183 1.14 -6.18 -12.74
N ASN A 184 1.87 -5.19 -12.22
CA ASN A 184 1.32 -3.83 -12.07
C ASN A 184 0.92 -3.27 -13.42
N PHE A 185 1.78 -3.40 -14.43
CA PHE A 185 1.53 -2.91 -15.78
C PHE A 185 0.25 -3.53 -16.35
N ALA A 186 0.18 -4.88 -16.37
CA ALA A 186 -0.88 -5.62 -17.04
C ALA A 186 -2.23 -5.52 -16.33
N LEU A 187 -2.26 -5.71 -15.00
CA LEU A 187 -3.50 -5.67 -14.23
C LEU A 187 -4.11 -4.26 -14.21
N TYR A 188 -3.29 -3.22 -14.08
CA TYR A 188 -3.76 -1.84 -14.17
C TYR A 188 -4.41 -1.57 -15.53
N ARG A 189 -3.74 -1.91 -16.64
CA ARG A 189 -4.26 -1.67 -17.98
C ARG A 189 -5.51 -2.48 -18.27
N LEU A 190 -5.58 -3.74 -17.85
CA LEU A 190 -6.83 -4.51 -17.94
C LEU A 190 -7.97 -3.88 -17.14
N SER A 191 -7.68 -3.25 -16.00
CA SER A 191 -8.71 -2.50 -15.26
C SER A 191 -9.23 -1.30 -16.05
N VAL A 192 -8.34 -0.53 -16.69
CA VAL A 192 -8.67 0.61 -17.55
C VAL A 192 -9.52 0.15 -18.73
N LEU A 193 -9.10 -0.91 -19.41
CA LEU A 193 -9.85 -1.48 -20.54
C LEU A 193 -11.23 -1.97 -20.09
N HIS A 194 -11.34 -2.61 -18.93
CA HIS A 194 -12.63 -3.04 -18.40
C HIS A 194 -13.59 -1.86 -18.17
N ASN A 195 -13.10 -0.78 -17.55
CA ASN A 195 -13.90 0.42 -17.28
C ASN A 195 -14.27 1.18 -18.56
N SER A 196 -13.50 0.99 -19.64
CA SER A 196 -13.72 1.57 -20.97
C SER A 196 -14.63 0.71 -21.86
N GLY A 197 -15.22 -0.36 -21.31
CA GLY A 197 -16.20 -1.21 -21.98
C GLY A 197 -15.61 -2.36 -22.81
N PHE A 198 -14.31 -2.64 -22.72
CA PHE A 198 -13.72 -3.81 -23.37
C PHE A 198 -14.09 -5.08 -22.63
N ASN A 199 -14.37 -6.14 -23.39
CA ASN A 199 -14.69 -7.46 -22.85
C ASN A 199 -13.51 -8.41 -23.07
N PHE A 200 -13.20 -9.20 -22.04
CA PHE A 200 -12.15 -10.20 -22.04
C PHE A 200 -12.44 -11.27 -20.99
N ASN A 201 -11.72 -12.40 -21.05
CA ASN A 201 -11.95 -13.51 -20.14
C ASN A 201 -11.45 -13.18 -18.73
N LYS A 202 -12.35 -12.64 -17.91
CA LYS A 202 -12.09 -12.29 -16.50
C LYS A 202 -11.81 -13.51 -15.64
N ALA A 203 -12.44 -14.65 -15.94
CA ALA A 203 -12.30 -15.88 -15.15
C ALA A 203 -10.84 -16.38 -15.14
N ARG A 204 -10.13 -16.23 -16.26
CA ARG A 204 -8.71 -16.58 -16.35
C ARG A 204 -7.85 -15.73 -15.41
N ILE A 205 -8.06 -14.41 -15.40
CA ILE A 205 -7.34 -13.46 -14.53
C ILE A 205 -7.66 -13.72 -13.06
N ILE A 206 -8.94 -13.90 -12.71
CA ILE A 206 -9.38 -14.20 -11.34
C ILE A 206 -8.70 -15.48 -10.86
N LYS A 207 -8.73 -16.55 -11.67
CA LYS A 207 -8.08 -17.82 -11.33
C LYS A 207 -6.57 -17.67 -11.11
N SER A 208 -5.87 -16.93 -11.96
CA SER A 208 -4.43 -16.67 -11.78
C SER A 208 -4.14 -15.93 -10.47
N ILE A 209 -4.98 -14.96 -10.10
CA ILE A 209 -4.86 -14.25 -8.81
C ILE A 209 -5.13 -15.21 -7.65
N GLU A 210 -6.23 -15.98 -7.69
CA GLU A 210 -6.61 -16.91 -6.62
C GLU A 210 -5.52 -17.95 -6.35
N GLN A 211 -4.91 -18.50 -7.41
CA GLN A 211 -3.83 -19.49 -7.31
C GLN A 211 -2.55 -18.94 -6.68
N ASN A 212 -2.28 -17.64 -6.81
CA ASN A 212 -1.06 -17.00 -6.32
C ASN A 212 -1.28 -16.14 -5.06
N PHE A 213 -2.51 -16.01 -4.58
CA PHE A 213 -2.86 -15.08 -3.51
C PHE A 213 -2.14 -15.37 -2.19
N VAL A 214 -2.03 -16.65 -1.84
CA VAL A 214 -1.36 -17.11 -0.59
C VAL A 214 0.16 -17.09 -0.75
N SER A 215 0.68 -17.58 -1.87
CA SER A 215 2.12 -17.71 -2.11
C SER A 215 2.82 -16.37 -2.39
N LYS A 216 2.07 -15.35 -2.81
CA LYS A 216 2.58 -14.02 -3.15
C LYS A 216 1.90 -12.92 -2.31
N PRO A 217 2.04 -12.95 -0.97
CA PRO A 217 1.31 -12.03 -0.09
C PRO A 217 1.64 -10.57 -0.43
N HIS A 218 2.89 -10.24 -0.78
CA HIS A 218 3.35 -8.90 -1.15
C HIS A 218 2.58 -8.25 -2.32
N HIS A 219 1.89 -9.03 -3.16
CA HIS A 219 1.02 -8.51 -4.24
C HIS A 219 -0.44 -8.32 -3.83
N THR A 220 -0.83 -8.61 -2.58
CA THR A 220 -2.22 -8.54 -2.12
C THR A 220 -2.89 -7.22 -2.46
N GLY A 221 -2.21 -6.09 -2.27
CA GLY A 221 -2.77 -4.77 -2.61
C GLY A 221 -3.19 -4.68 -4.08
N LEU A 222 -2.33 -5.14 -4.98
CA LEU A 222 -2.58 -5.18 -6.42
C LEU A 222 -3.70 -6.18 -6.77
N PHE A 223 -3.66 -7.38 -6.18
CA PHE A 223 -4.68 -8.41 -6.38
C PHE A 223 -6.07 -7.94 -5.94
N CYS A 224 -6.17 -7.43 -4.73
CA CYS A 224 -7.39 -6.86 -4.16
C CYS A 224 -7.95 -5.71 -5.00
N ASN A 225 -7.09 -4.79 -5.45
CA ASN A 225 -7.51 -3.70 -6.33
C ASN A 225 -8.10 -4.25 -7.64
N SER A 226 -7.41 -5.19 -8.27
CA SER A 226 -7.80 -5.84 -9.52
C SER A 226 -9.11 -6.64 -9.37
N LEU A 227 -9.23 -7.46 -8.33
CA LEU A 227 -10.44 -8.22 -8.03
C LEU A 227 -11.64 -7.30 -7.79
N SER A 228 -11.45 -6.16 -7.10
CA SER A 228 -12.51 -5.18 -6.89
C SER A 228 -13.09 -4.60 -8.19
N MET A 229 -12.37 -4.73 -9.32
CA MET A 229 -12.87 -4.35 -10.64
C MET A 229 -14.07 -5.18 -11.06
N PHE A 230 -14.09 -6.45 -10.69
CA PHE A 230 -15.12 -7.41 -11.06
C PHE A 230 -16.21 -7.49 -9.98
N SER A 231 -16.72 -6.35 -9.54
CA SER A 231 -17.64 -6.23 -8.39
C SER A 231 -18.96 -7.01 -8.51
N LYS A 232 -19.33 -7.43 -9.74
CA LYS A 232 -20.50 -8.26 -10.03
C LYS A 232 -20.25 -9.76 -9.83
N ASP A 233 -19.00 -10.19 -9.74
CA ASP A 233 -18.65 -11.59 -9.53
C ASP A 233 -18.83 -11.98 -8.06
N LYS A 234 -19.77 -12.89 -7.81
CA LYS A 234 -20.12 -13.35 -6.46
C LYS A 234 -19.14 -14.39 -5.90
N ASN A 235 -18.26 -14.96 -6.72
CA ASN A 235 -17.27 -15.93 -6.27
C ASN A 235 -16.07 -15.24 -5.60
N ILE A 236 -15.74 -14.01 -6.01
CA ILE A 236 -14.63 -13.25 -5.41
C ILE A 236 -14.84 -13.02 -3.90
N PRO A 237 -16.00 -12.53 -3.41
CA PRO A 237 -16.22 -12.43 -1.97
C PRO A 237 -16.12 -13.77 -1.24
N ARG A 238 -16.59 -14.87 -1.84
CA ARG A 238 -16.49 -16.21 -1.25
C ARG A 238 -15.04 -16.64 -1.07
N PHE A 239 -14.23 -16.46 -2.12
CA PHE A 239 -12.79 -16.72 -2.07
C PHE A 239 -12.11 -15.89 -0.97
N LEU A 240 -12.35 -14.57 -0.94
CA LEU A 240 -11.75 -13.66 0.03
C LEU A 240 -12.16 -13.98 1.48
N ILE A 241 -13.43 -14.31 1.73
CA ILE A 241 -13.90 -14.75 3.05
C ILE A 241 -13.28 -16.09 3.44
N SER A 242 -13.14 -17.02 2.50
CA SER A 242 -12.46 -18.30 2.72
C SER A 242 -11.00 -18.08 3.13
N PHE A 243 -10.30 -17.15 2.46
CA PHE A 243 -8.94 -16.77 2.82
C PHE A 243 -8.89 -16.20 4.25
N LEU A 244 -9.77 -15.25 4.62
CA LEU A 244 -9.80 -14.66 5.97
C LEU A 244 -9.97 -15.70 7.09
N LYS A 245 -10.73 -16.76 6.82
CA LYS A 245 -10.99 -17.88 7.76
C LYS A 245 -9.90 -18.96 7.73
N SER A 246 -9.00 -18.93 6.76
CA SER A 246 -7.96 -19.94 6.57
C SER A 246 -6.78 -19.72 7.53
N LYS A 247 -5.97 -20.77 7.70
CA LYS A 247 -4.70 -20.69 8.45
C LYS A 247 -3.63 -19.88 7.73
N ASP A 248 -3.83 -19.58 6.44
CA ASP A 248 -2.89 -18.81 5.62
C ASP A 248 -3.01 -17.30 5.86
N ASN A 249 -4.09 -16.84 6.51
CA ASN A 249 -4.26 -15.43 6.89
C ASN A 249 -3.43 -15.09 8.14
N ILE A 250 -2.12 -14.95 7.94
CA ILE A 250 -1.15 -14.67 9.01
C ILE A 250 -0.66 -13.22 9.03
N TYR A 251 -0.91 -12.45 7.97
CA TYR A 251 -0.43 -11.08 7.82
C TYR A 251 -1.56 -10.07 8.00
N GLU A 252 -1.47 -9.26 9.06
CA GLU A 252 -2.46 -8.21 9.38
C GLU A 252 -2.70 -7.22 8.22
N TRP A 253 -1.64 -6.86 7.49
CA TRP A 253 -1.74 -5.96 6.36
C TRP A 253 -2.50 -6.59 5.18
N GLN A 254 -2.37 -7.90 4.97
CA GLN A 254 -3.08 -8.64 3.92
C GLN A 254 -4.56 -8.76 4.30
N GLU A 255 -4.84 -9.13 5.56
CA GLU A 255 -6.18 -9.13 6.14
C GLU A 255 -6.88 -7.78 5.92
N LEU A 256 -6.22 -6.67 6.27
CA LEU A 256 -6.75 -5.32 6.08
C LEU A 256 -7.16 -5.05 4.61
N LYS A 257 -6.31 -5.40 3.64
CA LYS A 257 -6.59 -5.19 2.21
C LYS A 257 -7.76 -6.05 1.73
N VAL A 258 -7.90 -7.27 2.25
CA VAL A 258 -9.03 -8.15 1.94
C VAL A 258 -10.33 -7.56 2.47
N LEU A 259 -10.35 -7.08 3.73
CA LEU A 259 -11.54 -6.48 4.33
C LEU A 259 -11.98 -5.20 3.60
N GLN A 260 -11.03 -4.33 3.24
CA GLN A 260 -11.27 -3.15 2.41
C GLN A 260 -11.91 -3.52 1.06
N THR A 261 -11.45 -4.63 0.47
CA THR A 261 -11.96 -5.12 -0.80
C THR A 261 -13.38 -5.64 -0.67
N LEU A 262 -13.68 -6.45 0.36
CA LEU A 262 -15.03 -6.98 0.61
C LEU A 262 -16.08 -5.89 0.80
N LEU A 263 -15.72 -4.73 1.36
CA LEU A 263 -16.63 -3.58 1.48
C LEU A 263 -17.04 -3.01 0.11
N ARG A 264 -16.24 -3.19 -0.94
CA ARG A 264 -16.55 -2.71 -2.30
C ARG A 264 -17.52 -3.61 -3.07
N PHE A 265 -17.78 -4.82 -2.59
CA PHE A 265 -18.70 -5.75 -3.23
C PHE A 265 -20.13 -5.55 -2.71
N ASN A 266 -21.12 -6.01 -3.48
CA ASN A 266 -22.49 -6.14 -3.01
C ASN A 266 -22.87 -7.63 -3.03
N PHE A 267 -22.66 -8.31 -1.89
CA PHE A 267 -22.99 -9.71 -1.70
C PHE A 267 -23.88 -9.90 -0.47
N LYS A 268 -24.51 -11.07 -0.36
CA LYS A 268 -25.30 -11.45 0.82
C LYS A 268 -24.46 -12.37 1.68
N ALA A 269 -24.03 -11.88 2.85
CA ALA A 269 -23.38 -12.72 3.85
C ALA A 269 -24.38 -13.66 4.52
N ASN A 270 -23.97 -14.88 4.85
CA ASN A 270 -24.75 -15.78 5.70
C ASN A 270 -24.49 -15.50 7.20
N GLN A 271 -25.35 -16.03 8.09
CA GLN A 271 -25.20 -15.78 9.52
C GLN A 271 -23.84 -16.25 10.09
N PRO A 272 -23.29 -17.43 9.72
CA PRO A 272 -21.93 -17.81 10.13
C PRO A 272 -20.84 -16.82 9.72
N GLU A 273 -20.95 -16.18 8.55
CA GLU A 273 -20.03 -15.12 8.12
C GLU A 273 -20.20 -13.84 8.94
N ILE A 274 -21.43 -13.42 9.23
CA ILE A 274 -21.71 -12.25 10.08
C ILE A 274 -21.18 -12.47 11.49
N ASN A 275 -21.39 -13.66 12.07
CA ASN A 275 -20.85 -14.03 13.38
C ASN A 275 -19.32 -13.97 13.37
N PHE A 276 -18.68 -14.53 12.33
CA PHE A 276 -17.23 -14.45 12.16
C PHE A 276 -16.72 -13.00 12.12
N PHE A 277 -17.43 -12.10 11.44
CA PHE A 277 -17.07 -10.68 11.42
C PHE A 277 -17.21 -10.03 12.80
N LEU A 278 -18.30 -10.30 13.53
CA LEU A 278 -18.51 -9.77 14.89
C LEU A 278 -17.46 -10.29 15.87
N ASP A 279 -17.18 -11.59 15.85
CA ASP A 279 -16.17 -12.22 16.72
C ASP A 279 -14.77 -11.64 16.43
N SER A 280 -14.43 -11.46 15.16
CA SER A 280 -13.16 -10.86 14.75
C SER A 280 -13.06 -9.37 15.11
N ALA A 281 -14.17 -8.62 15.06
CA ALA A 281 -14.20 -7.22 15.48
C ALA A 281 -13.99 -7.05 16.99
N ARG A 282 -14.52 -7.99 17.79
CA ARG A 282 -14.45 -7.99 19.25
C ARG A 282 -13.14 -8.56 19.80
N ASN A 283 -12.39 -9.31 18.99
CA ASN A 283 -11.09 -9.86 19.39
C ASN A 283 -10.07 -8.75 19.67
N SER A 284 -9.79 -8.49 20.96
CA SER A 284 -8.85 -7.46 21.41
C SER A 284 -7.40 -7.73 21.01
N ASN A 285 -7.05 -8.95 20.59
CA ASN A 285 -5.70 -9.29 20.12
C ASN A 285 -5.44 -8.88 18.67
N LYS A 286 -6.47 -8.47 17.91
CA LYS A 286 -6.31 -7.96 16.54
C LYS A 286 -6.04 -6.46 16.56
N HIS A 287 -5.22 -5.98 15.60
CA HIS A 287 -5.00 -4.56 15.40
C HIS A 287 -6.31 -3.77 15.26
N TYR A 288 -6.38 -2.56 15.86
CA TYR A 288 -7.61 -1.76 15.91
C TYR A 288 -8.19 -1.44 14.53
N ALA A 289 -7.34 -1.22 13.53
CA ALA A 289 -7.77 -0.93 12.16
C ALA A 289 -8.50 -2.15 11.54
N ILE A 290 -8.00 -3.36 11.77
CA ILE A 290 -8.63 -4.60 11.29
C ILE A 290 -10.00 -4.78 11.95
N ARG A 291 -10.06 -4.60 13.27
CA ARG A 291 -11.31 -4.67 14.04
C ARG A 291 -12.35 -3.68 13.53
N ALA A 292 -11.93 -2.45 13.22
CA ALA A 292 -12.79 -1.42 12.63
C ALA A 292 -13.40 -1.89 11.30
N PHE A 293 -12.61 -2.47 10.39
CA PHE A 293 -13.14 -2.99 9.12
C PHE A 293 -14.08 -4.20 9.29
N TYR A 294 -13.83 -5.06 10.28
CA TYR A 294 -14.77 -6.12 10.63
C TYR A 294 -16.12 -5.59 11.14
N PHE A 295 -16.12 -4.56 11.98
CA PHE A 295 -17.36 -3.89 12.38
C PHE A 295 -18.12 -3.34 11.17
N LEU A 296 -17.43 -2.71 10.21
CA LEU A 296 -18.05 -2.20 8.99
C LEU A 296 -18.71 -3.32 8.17
N LEU A 297 -18.03 -4.46 8.00
CA LEU A 297 -18.59 -5.62 7.29
C LEU A 297 -19.80 -6.21 8.02
N ALA A 298 -19.71 -6.38 9.34
CA ALA A 298 -20.83 -6.84 10.17
C ALA A 298 -22.03 -5.90 10.09
N GLY A 299 -21.80 -4.58 10.14
CA GLY A 299 -22.85 -3.57 10.05
C GLY A 299 -23.52 -3.52 8.67
N LYS A 300 -22.72 -3.62 7.60
CA LYS A 300 -23.20 -3.57 6.21
C LYS A 300 -24.06 -4.78 5.86
N TYR A 301 -23.66 -5.98 6.27
CA TYR A 301 -24.34 -7.22 5.87
C TYR A 301 -25.25 -7.82 6.95
N GLY A 302 -25.17 -7.34 8.19
CA GLY A 302 -25.95 -7.82 9.32
C GLY A 302 -27.38 -7.29 9.37
N SER A 303 -28.20 -7.95 10.18
CA SER A 303 -29.54 -7.53 10.56
C SER A 303 -29.52 -6.45 11.66
N ASN A 304 -30.69 -5.92 12.04
CA ASN A 304 -30.79 -5.03 13.22
C ASN A 304 -30.33 -5.71 14.51
N ARG A 305 -30.51 -7.03 14.65
CA ARG A 305 -30.01 -7.79 15.80
C ARG A 305 -28.47 -7.78 15.83
N ASP A 306 -27.85 -7.99 14.68
CA ASP A 306 -26.39 -7.97 14.57
C ASP A 306 -25.83 -6.56 14.80
N ARG A 307 -26.53 -5.52 14.34
CA ARG A 307 -26.15 -4.11 14.61
C ARG A 307 -26.31 -3.73 16.09
N ASN A 308 -27.29 -4.27 16.80
CA ASN A 308 -27.37 -4.09 18.26
C ASN A 308 -26.17 -4.71 18.97
N LEU A 309 -25.68 -5.88 18.52
CA LEU A 309 -24.44 -6.45 19.05
C LEU A 309 -23.22 -5.54 18.82
N ILE A 310 -23.20 -4.77 17.74
CA ILE A 310 -22.17 -3.74 17.50
C ILE A 310 -22.32 -2.59 18.51
N VAL A 311 -23.54 -2.11 18.75
CA VAL A 311 -23.85 -1.10 19.78
C VAL A 311 -23.37 -1.56 21.17
N ASP A 312 -23.67 -2.79 21.56
CA ASP A 312 -23.26 -3.37 22.85
C ASP A 312 -21.74 -3.40 23.02
N SER A 313 -21.00 -3.43 21.90
CA SER A 313 -19.54 -3.45 21.93
C SER A 313 -18.93 -2.06 22.12
N TYR A 314 -19.70 -0.97 22.00
CA TYR A 314 -19.18 0.39 21.93
C TYR A 314 -18.41 0.81 23.19
N SER A 315 -18.99 0.56 24.37
CA SER A 315 -18.48 1.04 25.67
C SER A 315 -17.10 0.48 26.04
N ILE A 316 -16.76 -0.71 25.52
CA ILE A 316 -15.47 -1.37 25.77
C ILE A 316 -14.38 -0.98 24.76
N LEU A 317 -14.71 -0.18 23.72
CA LEU A 317 -13.73 0.28 22.74
C LEU A 317 -12.96 1.47 23.29
N THR A 318 -11.63 1.46 23.13
CA THR A 318 -10.74 2.56 23.53
C THR A 318 -10.30 3.42 22.35
N GLY A 319 -10.14 2.83 21.16
CA GLY A 319 -9.64 3.52 19.96
C GLY A 319 -10.70 4.36 19.26
N ILE A 320 -10.35 5.61 18.93
CA ILE A 320 -11.25 6.54 18.20
C ILE A 320 -11.72 5.96 16.86
N TYR A 321 -10.82 5.33 16.10
CA TYR A 321 -11.16 4.73 14.80
C TYR A 321 -12.14 3.56 14.93
N THR A 322 -11.99 2.72 15.96
CA THR A 322 -12.95 1.63 16.22
C THR A 322 -14.31 2.17 16.65
N LYS A 323 -14.36 3.22 17.46
CA LYS A 323 -15.61 3.89 17.85
C LYS A 323 -16.30 4.50 16.62
N MET A 324 -15.57 5.25 15.79
CA MET A 324 -16.08 5.78 14.53
C MET A 324 -16.59 4.68 13.61
N ALA A 325 -15.87 3.55 13.50
CA ALA A 325 -16.32 2.43 12.70
C ALA A 325 -17.65 1.83 13.20
N THR A 326 -17.86 1.71 14.52
CA THR A 326 -19.15 1.25 15.06
C THR A 326 -20.31 2.22 14.80
N ILE A 327 -20.05 3.53 14.82
CA ILE A 327 -21.04 4.56 14.44
C ILE A 327 -21.44 4.36 12.97
N VAL A 328 -20.50 4.24 12.05
CA VAL A 328 -20.80 3.94 10.63
C VAL A 328 -21.48 2.59 10.48
N ALA A 329 -21.02 1.57 11.20
CA ALA A 329 -21.56 0.21 11.10
C ALA A 329 -23.05 0.13 11.45
N THR A 330 -23.50 1.01 12.36
CA THR A 330 -24.88 1.08 12.84
C THR A 330 -25.74 2.10 12.09
N GLN A 331 -25.24 2.70 11.01
CA GLN A 331 -25.98 3.71 10.24
C GLN A 331 -27.29 3.17 9.64
N GLU A 332 -27.38 1.87 9.37
CA GLU A 332 -28.59 1.18 8.88
C GLU A 332 -29.41 0.52 10.00
N LEU A 333 -29.09 0.77 11.27
CA LEU A 333 -29.92 0.36 12.39
C LEU A 333 -31.28 1.10 12.36
N GLY A 334 -32.33 0.45 12.88
CA GLY A 334 -33.66 1.04 12.98
C GLY A 334 -33.65 2.45 13.57
N SER A 335 -34.41 3.38 12.98
CA SER A 335 -34.30 4.83 13.22
C SER A 335 -34.34 5.24 14.70
N ALA A 336 -35.23 4.62 15.51
CA ALA A 336 -35.31 4.88 16.94
C ALA A 336 -34.03 4.44 17.67
N ALA A 337 -33.68 3.15 17.59
CA ALA A 337 -32.48 2.60 18.23
C ALA A 337 -31.19 3.31 17.80
N ARG A 338 -31.07 3.71 16.53
CA ARG A 338 -29.93 4.47 16.02
C ARG A 338 -29.86 5.88 16.64
N LYS A 339 -30.99 6.58 16.74
CA LYS A 339 -31.05 7.92 17.37
C LYS A 339 -30.67 7.83 18.84
N ASP A 340 -31.19 6.83 19.55
CA ASP A 340 -30.92 6.61 20.96
C ASP A 340 -29.42 6.35 21.18
N PHE A 341 -28.85 5.41 20.41
CA PHE A 341 -27.41 5.11 20.45
C PHE A 341 -26.56 6.37 20.18
N TYR A 342 -26.82 7.11 19.11
CA TYR A 342 -26.02 8.30 18.78
C TYR A 342 -26.16 9.40 19.85
N SER A 343 -27.33 9.54 20.46
CA SER A 343 -27.56 10.52 21.52
C SER A 343 -26.82 10.13 22.79
N GLN A 344 -26.87 8.84 23.16
CA GLN A 344 -26.10 8.30 24.27
C GLN A 344 -24.61 8.53 24.06
N VAL A 345 -24.07 8.21 22.87
CA VAL A 345 -22.64 8.42 22.57
C VAL A 345 -22.24 9.89 22.73
N LYS A 346 -23.04 10.83 22.21
CA LYS A 346 -22.77 12.27 22.38
C LYS A 346 -22.80 12.76 23.82
N GLN A 347 -23.62 12.13 24.67
CA GLN A 347 -23.71 12.46 26.09
C GLN A 347 -22.54 11.88 26.90
N THR A 348 -22.08 10.68 26.53
CA THR A 348 -21.06 9.95 27.29
C THR A 348 -19.64 10.22 26.83
N GLU A 349 -19.42 10.53 25.55
CA GLU A 349 -18.08 10.79 24.99
C GLU A 349 -17.70 12.25 25.09
N ASN A 350 -16.66 12.56 25.87
CA ASN A 350 -16.03 13.88 25.86
C ASN A 350 -15.01 14.01 24.70
N ASN A 351 -15.45 13.71 23.48
CA ASN A 351 -14.61 13.79 22.28
C ASN A 351 -15.36 14.54 21.15
N LYS A 352 -14.82 15.71 20.78
CA LYS A 352 -15.42 16.59 19.78
C LYS A 352 -15.45 15.95 18.38
N ASP A 353 -14.41 15.21 18.02
CA ASP A 353 -14.29 14.55 16.71
C ASP A 353 -15.36 13.46 16.54
N ILE A 354 -15.61 12.67 17.58
CA ILE A 354 -16.70 11.68 17.59
C ILE A 354 -18.06 12.37 17.42
N SER A 355 -18.29 13.47 18.15
CA SER A 355 -19.55 14.21 18.05
C SER A 355 -19.78 14.80 16.65
N GLN A 356 -18.75 15.41 16.05
CA GLN A 356 -18.79 15.93 14.68
C GLN A 356 -18.97 14.80 13.65
N PHE A 357 -18.32 13.67 13.87
CA PHE A 357 -18.43 12.51 12.99
C PHE A 357 -19.83 11.89 13.01
N ILE A 358 -20.51 11.87 14.16
CA ILE A 358 -21.93 11.48 14.24
C ILE A 358 -22.79 12.41 13.39
N ASP A 359 -22.56 13.73 13.47
CA ASP A 359 -23.31 14.69 12.66
C ASP A 359 -23.07 14.52 11.17
N TYR A 360 -21.83 14.22 10.77
CA TYR A 360 -21.50 13.83 9.41
C TYR A 360 -22.25 12.55 8.99
N VAL A 361 -22.22 11.47 9.79
CA VAL A 361 -22.92 10.22 9.44
C VAL A 361 -24.43 10.44 9.33
N LYS A 362 -25.01 11.32 10.16
CA LYS A 362 -26.43 11.69 10.09
C LYS A 362 -26.78 12.55 8.87
N SER A 363 -25.83 13.30 8.32
CA SER A 363 -26.07 14.15 7.14
C SER A 363 -25.98 13.37 5.82
N LEU A 364 -25.49 12.13 5.85
CA LEU A 364 -25.44 11.26 4.68
C LEU A 364 -26.85 10.98 4.13
N SER A 365 -27.05 11.25 2.84
CA SER A 365 -28.32 10.96 2.15
C SER A 365 -28.55 9.46 1.92
N LYS A 366 -27.48 8.67 1.91
CA LYS A 366 -27.49 7.21 1.76
C LYS A 366 -26.40 6.58 2.63
N PRO A 367 -26.58 5.33 3.10
CA PRO A 367 -25.55 4.62 3.83
C PRO A 367 -24.23 4.55 3.05
N LEU A 368 -23.12 4.85 3.72
CA LEU A 368 -21.79 4.86 3.12
C LEU A 368 -20.81 4.07 3.99
N TYR A 369 -20.32 2.96 3.45
CA TYR A 369 -19.34 2.08 4.12
C TYR A 369 -17.93 2.17 3.52
N PHE A 370 -17.81 2.75 2.33
CA PHE A 370 -16.54 2.95 1.64
C PHE A 370 -16.70 4.10 0.65
N LEU A 371 -15.62 4.82 0.36
CA LEU A 371 -15.61 5.86 -0.66
C LEU A 371 -15.42 5.22 -2.04
N THR A 372 -16.29 5.58 -2.97
CA THR A 372 -16.11 5.28 -4.40
C THR A 372 -15.11 6.27 -4.98
N VAL A 373 -13.95 5.76 -5.40
CA VAL A 373 -12.99 6.54 -6.19
C VAL A 373 -13.30 6.30 -7.66
N GLU A 374 -13.27 7.35 -8.46
CA GLU A 374 -13.37 7.22 -9.92
C GLU A 374 -12.26 6.28 -10.42
N ARG A 375 -12.63 5.39 -11.34
CA ARG A 375 -11.69 4.42 -11.89
C ARG A 375 -11.23 4.90 -13.26
N PRO A 376 -9.93 4.76 -13.56
CA PRO A 376 -9.39 5.25 -14.82
C PRO A 376 -10.03 4.52 -16.01
N LYS A 377 -10.25 5.28 -17.08
CA LYS A 377 -10.68 4.82 -18.40
C LYS A 377 -9.63 5.26 -19.43
N ILE A 378 -9.71 4.78 -20.67
CA ILE A 378 -8.75 5.16 -21.72
C ILE A 378 -8.71 6.69 -21.88
N GLU A 379 -9.86 7.35 -21.79
CA GLU A 379 -9.97 8.81 -21.95
C GLU A 379 -9.29 9.60 -20.82
N THR A 380 -9.21 9.03 -19.62
CA THR A 380 -8.61 9.66 -18.43
C THR A 380 -7.26 9.02 -18.05
N TYR A 381 -6.80 8.06 -18.85
CA TYR A 381 -5.68 7.18 -18.56
C TYR A 381 -4.39 7.97 -18.29
N GLU A 382 -4.10 8.97 -19.11
CA GLU A 382 -2.88 9.78 -19.02
C GLU A 382 -2.89 10.76 -17.85
N GLU A 383 -4.08 11.18 -17.39
CA GLU A 383 -4.23 12.06 -16.23
C GLU A 383 -3.99 11.29 -14.92
N PHE A 384 -4.50 10.07 -14.85
CA PHE A 384 -4.30 9.20 -13.69
C PHE A 384 -2.88 8.60 -13.63
N GLU A 385 -2.21 8.38 -14.76
CA GLU A 385 -0.83 7.86 -14.77
C GLU A 385 0.18 8.87 -14.17
N LYS A 386 -0.13 10.17 -14.18
CA LYS A 386 0.72 11.21 -13.55
C LYS A 386 0.53 11.33 -12.04
N LEU A 387 -0.52 10.72 -11.48
CA LEU A 387 -0.89 10.79 -10.07
C LEU A 387 -0.37 9.59 -9.24
N TYR A 388 0.21 8.59 -9.90
CA TYR A 388 0.80 7.38 -9.32
C TYR A 388 2.26 7.26 -9.73
#